data_AF-A0AAN7UFX5-F1
#
_entry.id   AF-A0AAN7UFX5-F1
#
_cell.length_a   1.000
_cell.length_b   1.000
_cell.length_c   1.000
_cell.angle_alpha   90.00
_cell.angle_beta   90.00
_cell.angle_gamma   90.00
#
_symmetry.space_group_name_H-M   'P 1'
#
loop_
_entity.id
_entity.type
_entity.pdbx_description
1 polymer ?
#
loop_
_entity_poly.entity_id
_entity_poly.type
_entity_poly.pdbx_seq_one_letter_code
_entity_poly.pdbx_strand_id
1 'polypeptide(L)'
;MVRQWRFQFLRGQSIIPGVAVLNAINYWTIAYLCWSRSLEWRGFAAAGLSTFFQVPYTLTFIMETNKQMLPEGKEKTLSEDSARSLIKKWGDLNIARAVVPIIGTGLALWNFCL
;
A
#
# COMPACT_ATOMS: atom_id res chain seq x y z
N MET A 1 -6.53 -0.35 -22.70
CA MET A 1 -6.12 0.14 -21.37
C MET A 1 -6.60 -0.76 -20.22
N VAL A 2 -7.90 -1.09 -20.11
CA VAL A 2 -8.42 -1.96 -19.02
C VAL A 2 -7.78 -3.35 -18.98
N ARG A 3 -7.51 -3.98 -20.14
CA ARG A 3 -6.85 -5.30 -20.20
C ARG A 3 -5.41 -5.27 -19.65
N GLN A 4 -4.66 -4.21 -19.94
CA GLN A 4 -3.29 -4.02 -19.41
C GLN A 4 -3.31 -3.75 -17.90
N TRP A 5 -4.23 -2.90 -17.43
CA TRP A 5 -4.47 -2.68 -16.01
C TRP A 5 -4.82 -4.00 -15.30
N ARG A 6 -5.75 -4.80 -15.86
CA ARG A 6 -6.17 -6.08 -15.27
C ARG A 6 -5.01 -7.05 -15.12
N PHE A 7 -4.10 -7.12 -16.10
CA PHE A 7 -2.90 -7.94 -16.00
C PHE A 7 -1.98 -7.49 -14.85
N GLN A 8 -1.74 -6.17 -14.71
CA GLN A 8 -0.96 -5.62 -13.61
C GLN A 8 -1.63 -5.85 -12.25
N PHE A 9 -2.94 -5.63 -12.17
CA PHE A 9 -3.74 -5.81 -10.96
C PHE A 9 -3.70 -7.28 -10.49
N LEU A 10 -3.98 -8.23 -11.37
CA LEU A 10 -3.98 -9.66 -11.03
C LEU A 10 -2.60 -10.15 -10.55
N ARG A 11 -1.52 -9.61 -11.11
CA ARG A 11 -0.16 -9.96 -10.70
C ARG A 11 0.22 -9.31 -9.37
N GLY A 12 -0.19 -8.06 -9.15
CA GLY A 12 0.14 -7.28 -7.95
C GLY A 12 -0.67 -7.70 -6.72
N GLN A 13 -1.95 -8.03 -6.88
CA GLN A 13 -2.85 -8.30 -5.75
C GLN A 13 -2.43 -9.50 -4.89
N SER A 14 -1.75 -10.50 -5.48
CA SER A 14 -1.36 -11.72 -4.74
C SER A 14 -0.05 -11.54 -3.98
N ILE A 15 0.86 -10.69 -4.46
CA ILE A 15 2.22 -10.56 -3.92
C ILE A 15 2.31 -9.38 -2.94
N ILE A 16 1.77 -8.23 -3.32
CA ILE A 16 1.98 -6.96 -2.62
C ILE A 16 1.44 -7.00 -1.17
N PRO A 17 0.24 -7.56 -0.88
CA PRO A 17 -0.26 -7.61 0.49
C PRO A 17 0.60 -8.47 1.41
N GLY A 18 1.07 -9.64 0.93
CA GLY A 18 1.93 -10.53 1.71
C GLY A 18 3.26 -9.87 2.08
N VAL A 19 3.89 -9.20 1.11
CA VAL A 19 5.14 -8.45 1.35
C VAL A 19 4.92 -7.29 2.32
N ALA A 20 3.82 -6.56 2.20
CA ALA A 20 3.50 -5.45 3.10
C ALA A 20 3.32 -5.91 4.56
N VAL A 21 2.60 -7.02 4.78
CA VAL A 21 2.42 -7.61 6.11
C VAL A 21 3.75 -8.06 6.69
N LEU A 22 4.58 -8.77 5.92
CA LEU A 22 5.89 -9.23 6.36
C LEU A 22 6.79 -8.05 6.77
N ASN A 23 6.77 -6.96 6.00
CA ASN A 23 7.56 -5.78 6.29
C ASN A 23 7.06 -5.04 7.55
N ALA A 24 5.74 -4.93 7.74
CA ALA A 24 5.16 -4.34 8.95
C ALA A 24 5.55 -5.13 10.22
N ILE A 25 5.48 -6.47 10.15
CA ILE A 25 5.90 -7.35 11.25
C ILE A 25 7.39 -7.15 11.57
N ASN A 26 8.23 -7.03 10.54
CA ASN A 26 9.66 -6.81 10.71
C ASN A 26 9.94 -5.50 11.46
N TYR A 27 9.35 -4.38 11.04
CA TYR A 27 9.51 -3.09 11.73
C TYR A 27 9.03 -3.12 13.18
N TRP A 28 7.90 -3.76 13.48
CA TRP A 28 7.42 -3.87 14.86
C TRP A 28 8.31 -4.78 15.72
N THR A 29 8.84 -5.85 15.15
CA THR A 29 9.77 -6.74 15.86
C THR A 29 11.04 -5.98 16.25
N ILE A 30 11.61 -5.19 15.33
CA ILE A 30 12.78 -4.36 15.62
C ILE A 30 12.44 -3.27 16.64
N ALA A 31 11.28 -2.62 16.52
CA ALA A 31 10.83 -1.63 17.50
C ALA A 31 10.75 -2.22 18.91
N TYR A 32 10.19 -3.43 19.04
CA TYR A 32 10.09 -4.14 20.31
C TYR A 32 11.47 -4.51 20.88
N LEU A 33 12.37 -5.01 20.04
CA LEU A 33 13.74 -5.35 20.46
C LEU A 33 14.50 -4.10 20.94
N CYS A 34 14.43 -2.98 20.21
CA CYS A 34 15.04 -1.72 20.63
C CYS A 34 14.44 -1.23 21.95
N TRP A 35 13.11 -1.26 22.10
CA TRP A 35 12.42 -0.86 23.32
C TRP A 35 12.88 -1.70 24.53
N SER A 36 12.98 -3.03 24.37
CA SER A 36 13.43 -3.92 25.45
C SER A 36 14.89 -3.69 25.89
N ARG A 37 15.71 -3.10 25.00
CA ARG A 37 17.11 -2.77 25.24
C ARG A 37 17.34 -1.30 25.60
N SER A 38 16.27 -0.53 25.84
CA SER A 38 16.33 0.93 26.08
C SER A 38 17.02 1.72 24.96
N LEU A 39 16.94 1.22 23.71
CA LEU A 39 17.41 1.88 22.50
C LEU A 39 16.27 2.67 21.84
N GLU A 40 16.63 3.55 20.90
CA GLU A 40 15.66 4.30 20.10
C GLU A 40 14.78 3.36 19.25
N TRP A 41 13.48 3.36 19.56
CA TRP A 41 12.48 2.48 18.93
C TRP A 41 11.41 3.24 18.14
N ARG A 42 11.29 4.55 18.36
CA ARG A 42 10.20 5.40 17.85
C ARG A 42 10.13 5.41 16.33
N GLY A 43 11.28 5.48 15.66
CA GLY A 43 11.37 5.43 14.19
C GLY A 43 10.84 4.13 13.61
N PHE A 44 11.19 2.98 14.18
CA PHE A 44 10.68 1.68 13.74
C PHE A 44 9.19 1.50 14.01
N ALA A 45 8.71 1.97 15.15
CA ALA A 45 7.29 1.95 15.46
C ALA A 45 6.50 2.81 14.46
N ALA A 46 7.00 4.00 14.10
CA ALA A 46 6.41 4.86 13.08
C ALA A 46 6.42 4.21 11.68
N ALA A 47 7.52 3.56 11.29
CA ALA A 47 7.60 2.81 10.03
C ALA A 47 6.61 1.63 10.00
N GLY A 48 6.52 0.85 11.08
CA GLY A 48 5.55 -0.23 11.22
C GLY A 48 4.11 0.27 11.13
N LEU A 49 3.79 1.37 11.82
CA LEU A 49 2.47 1.99 11.78
C LEU A 49 2.10 2.52 10.39
N SER A 50 3.04 3.20 9.71
CA SER A 50 2.82 3.71 8.34
C SER A 50 2.59 2.57 7.33
N THR A 51 3.35 1.47 7.46
CA THR A 51 3.19 0.28 6.62
C THR A 51 1.88 -0.44 6.93
N PHE A 52 1.47 -0.50 8.19
CA PHE A 52 0.18 -1.06 8.59
C PHE A 52 -0.99 -0.23 8.08
N PHE A 53 -0.91 1.11 8.13
CA PHE A 53 -1.94 2.02 7.63
C PHE A 53 -2.18 1.90 6.12
N GLN A 54 -1.21 1.34 5.38
CA GLN A 54 -1.37 0.97 3.98
C GLN A 54 -2.52 -0.03 3.76
N VAL A 55 -2.77 -0.93 4.72
CA VAL A 55 -3.81 -1.97 4.63
C VAL A 55 -5.22 -1.36 4.62
N PRO A 56 -5.67 -0.60 5.64
CA PRO A 56 -6.99 0.03 5.60
C PRO A 56 -7.13 1.01 4.42
N TYR A 57 -6.09 1.78 4.07
CA TYR A 57 -6.11 2.65 2.88
C TYR A 57 -6.37 1.87 1.58
N THR A 58 -5.75 0.71 1.42
CA THR A 58 -5.92 -0.14 0.23
C THR A 58 -7.33 -0.72 0.17
N LEU A 59 -7.86 -1.19 1.31
CA LEU A 59 -9.22 -1.74 1.38
C LEU A 59 -10.30 -0.68 1.16
N THR A 60 -10.10 0.57 1.59
CA THR A 60 -11.13 1.61 1.45
C THR A 60 -11.07 2.34 0.11
N PHE A 61 -9.89 2.74 -0.37
CA PHE A 61 -9.79 3.59 -1.57
C PHE A 61 -9.52 2.80 -2.84
N ILE A 62 -8.62 1.83 -2.78
CA ILE A 62 -8.21 1.07 -3.97
C ILE A 62 -9.25 0.00 -4.31
N MET A 63 -9.77 -0.72 -3.31
CA MET A 63 -10.77 -1.76 -3.54
C MET A 63 -12.07 -1.22 -4.13
N GLU A 64 -12.55 -0.06 -3.68
CA GLU A 64 -13.72 0.60 -4.26
C GLU A 64 -13.51 0.97 -5.73
N THR A 65 -12.31 1.45 -6.09
CA THR A 65 -11.98 1.74 -7.48
C THR A 65 -11.87 0.45 -8.31
N ASN A 66 -11.35 -0.64 -7.75
CA ASN A 66 -11.25 -1.94 -8.42
C ASN A 66 -12.63 -2.57 -8.68
N LYS A 67 -13.58 -2.47 -7.74
CA LYS A 67 -14.97 -2.93 -7.92
C LYS A 67 -15.66 -2.21 -9.06
N GLN A 68 -15.39 -0.91 -9.24
CA GLN A 68 -15.93 -0.13 -10.36
C GLN A 68 -15.34 -0.55 -11.71
N MET A 69 -14.10 -1.07 -11.72
CA MET A 69 -13.40 -1.54 -12.92
C MET A 69 -13.63 -3.04 -13.24
N LEU A 70 -14.06 -3.84 -12.26
CA LEU A 70 -14.38 -5.26 -12.39
C LEU A 70 -15.90 -5.44 -12.35
N PRO A 71 -16.59 -5.55 -13.49
CA PRO A 71 -18.03 -5.81 -13.48
C PRO A 71 -18.29 -7.21 -12.91
N GLU A 72 -18.85 -7.27 -11.70
CA GLU A 72 -19.43 -8.49 -11.16
C GLU A 72 -20.75 -8.78 -11.89
N GLY A 73 -20.72 -9.68 -12.87
CA GLY A 73 -21.94 -10.37 -13.31
C GLY A 73 -22.90 -9.60 -14.22
N LYS A 74 -22.40 -8.76 -15.13
CA LYS A 74 -23.00 -8.39 -16.43
C LYS A 74 -22.03 -7.41 -17.09
N GLU A 75 -21.69 -7.62 -18.36
CA GLU A 75 -20.80 -6.74 -19.13
C GLU A 75 -21.39 -5.32 -19.21
N LYS A 76 -21.17 -4.50 -18.17
CA LYS A 76 -21.21 -3.06 -18.31
C LYS A 76 -19.95 -2.67 -19.05
N THR A 77 -20.08 -2.51 -20.36
CA THR A 77 -19.06 -1.91 -21.20
C THR A 77 -18.83 -0.48 -20.69
N LEU A 78 -17.82 -0.29 -19.85
CA LEU A 78 -17.40 1.04 -19.41
C LEU A 78 -17.04 1.84 -20.67
N SER A 79 -17.59 3.06 -20.77
CA SER A 79 -17.12 4.00 -21.78
C SER A 79 -15.62 4.21 -21.64
N GLU A 80 -14.92 4.39 -22.75
CA GLU A 80 -13.47 4.51 -22.79
C GLU A 80 -12.98 5.66 -21.89
N ASP A 81 -13.71 6.77 -21.84
CA ASP A 81 -13.44 7.92 -20.97
C ASP A 81 -13.57 7.58 -19.48
N SER A 82 -14.61 6.82 -19.13
CA SER A 82 -14.82 6.36 -17.75
C SER A 82 -13.70 5.41 -17.31
N ALA A 83 -13.32 4.47 -18.18
CA ALA A 83 -12.21 3.56 -17.93
C ALA A 83 -10.89 4.31 -17.74
N ARG A 84 -10.63 5.34 -18.56
CA ARG A 84 -9.40 6.15 -18.49
C ARG A 84 -9.32 6.94 -17.18
N SER A 85 -10.44 7.54 -16.75
CA SER A 85 -10.51 8.27 -15.47
C SER A 85 -10.28 7.36 -14.25
N LEU A 86 -10.85 6.16 -14.26
CA LEU A 86 -10.68 5.17 -13.19
C LEU A 86 -9.25 4.64 -13.11
N ILE A 87 -8.62 4.36 -14.26
CA ILE A 87 -7.21 3.94 -14.30
C ILE A 87 -6.29 5.06 -13.79
N LYS A 88 -6.56 6.33 -14.14
CA LYS A 88 -5.82 7.48 -13.61
C LYS A 88 -5.95 7.56 -12.09
N LYS A 89 -7.19 7.52 -11.57
CA LYS A 89 -7.46 7.54 -10.13
C LYS A 89 -6.77 6.37 -9.42
N TRP A 90 -6.80 5.17 -10.00
CA TRP A 90 -6.10 4.01 -9.47
C TRP A 90 -4.58 4.22 -9.41
N GLY A 91 -3.99 4.82 -10.45
CA GLY A 91 -2.57 5.19 -10.46
C GLY A 91 -2.22 6.20 -9.36
N ASP A 92 -2.98 7.29 -9.27
CA ASP A 92 -2.79 8.35 -8.26
C ASP A 92 -2.88 7.78 -6.83
N LEU A 93 -3.86 6.89 -6.56
CA LEU A 93 -4.01 6.22 -5.27
C LEU A 93 -2.83 5.29 -4.94
N ASN A 94 -2.25 4.61 -5.94
CA ASN A 94 -1.09 3.75 -5.75
C ASN A 94 0.21 4.55 -5.53
N ILE A 95 0.33 5.75 -6.12
CA ILE A 95 1.44 6.66 -5.84
C ILE A 95 1.39 7.11 -4.38
N ALA A 96 0.23 7.58 -3.91
CA ALA A 96 0.05 7.96 -2.51
C ALA A 96 0.36 6.78 -1.57
N ARG A 97 -0.07 5.56 -1.93
CA ARG A 97 0.24 4.34 -1.19
C ARG A 97 1.74 4.06 -1.07
N ALA A 98 2.54 4.38 -2.10
CA ALA A 98 3.98 4.15 -2.10
C ALA A 98 4.76 5.21 -1.31
N VAL A 99 4.28 6.45 -1.28
CA VAL A 99 4.96 7.56 -0.59
C VAL A 99 4.91 7.40 0.93
N VAL A 100 3.79 6.93 1.49
CA VAL A 100 3.59 6.83 2.95
C VAL A 100 4.63 5.91 3.63
N PRO A 101 4.90 4.68 3.16
CA PRO A 101 5.96 3.83 3.71
C PRO A 101 7.35 4.41 3.51
N ILE A 102 7.63 5.07 2.38
CA ILE A 102 8.95 5.66 2.10
C ILE A 102 9.29 6.74 3.14
N ILE A 103 8.31 7.60 3.47
CA ILE A 103 8.48 8.61 4.53
C ILE A 103 8.68 7.91 5.88
N GLY A 104 7.88 6.89 6.20
CA GLY A 104 8.01 6.12 7.44
C GLY A 104 9.38 5.47 7.60
N THR A 105 9.88 4.82 6.55
CA THR A 105 11.23 4.22 6.52
C THR A 105 12.32 5.29 6.60
N GLY A 106 12.16 6.43 5.91
CA GLY A 106 13.10 7.55 6.00
C GLY A 106 13.22 8.11 7.41
N LEU A 107 12.10 8.25 8.13
CA LEU A 107 12.09 8.64 9.54
C LEU A 107 12.75 7.59 10.44
N ALA A 108 12.55 6.30 10.15
CA ALA A 108 13.22 5.22 10.88
C ALA A 108 14.73 5.23 10.67
N LEU A 109 15.19 5.47 9.45
CA LEU A 109 16.62 5.57 9.12
C LEU A 109 17.27 6.84 9.71
N TRP A 110 16.55 7.97 9.74
CA TRP A 110 17.03 9.19 10.39
C TRP A 110 17.31 8.98 11.88
N ASN A 111 16.43 8.23 12.57
CA ASN A 111 16.63 7.83 13.97
C ASN A 111 17.77 6.81 14.18
N PHE A 112 18.31 6.21 13.13
CA PHE A 112 19.45 5.29 13.18
C PHE A 112 20.80 6.03 13.08
N CYS A 113 20.81 7.23 12.52
CA CYS A 113 22.02 8.02 12.25
C CYS A 113 22.35 9.08 13.32
N LEU A 114 21.49 9.22 14.34
CA LEU A 114 21.65 10.09 15.51
C LEU A 114 21.63 9.25 16.78
#